data_AF-A0A357TIM7-F1
#
_entry.id   AF-A0A357TIM7-F1
#
_cell.length_a   1.000
_cell.length_b   1.000
_cell.length_c   1.000
_cell.angle_alpha   90.00
_cell.angle_beta   90.00
_cell.angle_gamma   90.00
#
_symmetry.space_group_name_H-M   'P 1'
#
loop_
_entity.id
_entity.type
_entity.pdbx_description
1 polymer ?
#
loop_
_entity_poly.entity_id
_entity_poly.type
_entity_poly.pdbx_seq_one_letter_code
_entity_poly.pdbx_strand_id
1 'polypeptide(L)'
;MRPRLLDRLLASEDHPVRAYATRVAGKWGTRLAKPLARLRQRAGDEYQRVRLEAAVAATYVPQAESVEVVMQVWAGERDRFLDYAIGTSARALQPYWDHALRDGKLDFAGHTERADFLRKLRGTPPKRASEGEQLYNMACMACHQPEGKGLPGVYPPLAGSEWVSGDPERLVKVILHGLTGPITVAGQKYGTGNAVPMPAMGGLSDHQIAAVLSYIRKEFGQEAAAVSAEAVKKIRTGTAGRDKPWTADELR
;
A
#
# COMPACT_ATOMS: atom_id res chain seq x y z
N MET A 1 19.38 27.67 0.33
CA MET A 1 18.31 27.33 -0.62
C MET A 1 18.55 28.07 -1.93
N ARG A 2 18.07 27.58 -3.07
CA ARG A 2 18.22 28.25 -4.39
C ARG A 2 16.86 28.39 -5.09
N PRO A 3 16.00 29.37 -4.71
CA PRO A 3 14.62 29.47 -5.21
C PRO A 3 14.53 29.65 -6.73
N ARG A 4 15.41 30.46 -7.33
CA ARG A 4 15.45 30.66 -8.79
C ARG A 4 15.75 29.37 -9.56
N LEU A 5 16.62 28.52 -9.02
CA LEU A 5 16.90 27.22 -9.61
C LEU A 5 15.70 26.29 -9.48
N LEU A 6 15.06 26.28 -8.30
CA LEU A 6 13.84 25.51 -8.08
C LEU A 6 12.73 25.91 -9.07
N ASP A 7 12.52 27.21 -9.28
CA ASP A 7 11.50 27.71 -10.22
C ASP A 7 11.79 27.27 -11.66
N ARG A 8 13.06 27.27 -12.08
CA ARG A 8 13.48 26.72 -13.38
C ARG A 8 13.20 25.22 -13.51
N LEU A 9 13.51 24.45 -12.47
CA LEU A 9 13.29 22.99 -12.48
C LEU A 9 11.79 22.65 -12.43
N LEU A 10 11.00 23.42 -11.70
CA LEU A 10 9.55 23.29 -11.69
C LEU A 10 8.96 23.54 -13.08
N ALA A 11 9.55 24.41 -13.89
CA ALA A 11 9.10 24.74 -15.25
C ALA A 11 9.75 23.88 -16.36
N SER A 12 10.52 22.85 -16.03
CA SER A 12 11.17 21.99 -17.02
C SER A 12 10.14 21.27 -17.91
N GLU A 13 10.45 21.06 -19.19
CA GLU A 13 9.65 20.21 -20.08
C GLU A 13 9.69 18.73 -19.66
N ASP A 14 10.78 18.31 -19.01
CA ASP A 14 10.97 16.96 -18.49
C ASP A 14 10.15 16.77 -17.18
N HIS A 15 9.11 15.94 -17.24
CA HIS A 15 8.22 15.72 -16.11
C HIS A 15 8.90 15.00 -14.91
N PRO A 16 9.86 14.06 -15.06
CA PRO A 16 10.70 13.62 -13.94
C PRO A 16 11.41 14.76 -13.21
N VAL A 17 11.97 15.73 -13.94
CA VAL A 17 12.62 16.90 -13.33
C VAL A 17 11.62 17.73 -12.55
N ARG A 18 10.43 18.00 -13.14
CA ARG A 18 9.34 18.71 -12.44
C ARG A 18 8.89 17.98 -11.18
N ALA A 19 8.74 16.66 -11.24
CA ALA A 19 8.34 15.84 -10.10
C ALA A 19 9.36 15.95 -8.95
N TYR A 20 10.65 15.80 -9.25
CA TYR A 20 11.70 15.95 -8.24
C TYR A 20 11.75 17.38 -7.67
N ALA A 21 11.62 18.39 -8.52
CA ALA A 21 11.55 19.78 -8.09
C ALA A 21 10.36 20.03 -7.15
N THR A 22 9.20 19.45 -7.45
CA THR A 22 7.99 19.55 -6.61
C THR A 22 8.22 18.98 -5.22
N ARG A 23 8.89 17.82 -5.13
CA ARG A 23 9.33 17.24 -3.86
C ARG A 23 10.23 18.18 -3.05
N VAL A 24 11.21 18.80 -3.73
CA VAL A 24 12.12 19.77 -3.11
C VAL A 24 11.36 21.00 -2.62
N ALA A 25 10.36 21.48 -3.38
CA ALA A 25 9.51 22.59 -2.97
C ALA A 25 8.76 22.28 -1.66
N GLY A 26 8.24 21.06 -1.48
CA GLY A 26 7.67 20.60 -0.21
C GLY A 26 8.68 20.62 0.94
N LYS A 27 9.86 20.03 0.75
CA LYS A 27 10.93 20.01 1.77
C LYS A 27 11.46 21.40 2.15
N TRP A 28 11.33 22.37 1.27
CA TRP A 28 11.68 23.76 1.53
C TRP A 28 10.47 24.61 1.94
N GLY A 29 9.28 24.01 2.06
CA GLY A 29 7.99 24.69 2.19
C GLY A 29 7.96 25.82 3.22
N THR A 30 8.32 25.53 4.48
CA THR A 30 8.36 26.52 5.57
C THR A 30 9.38 27.64 5.38
N ARG A 31 10.32 27.48 4.45
CA ARG A 31 11.41 28.43 4.16
C ARG A 31 11.29 29.08 2.78
N LEU A 32 10.29 28.70 1.99
CA LEU A 32 10.00 29.29 0.68
C LEU A 32 8.98 30.42 0.83
N ALA A 33 9.15 31.48 0.05
CA ALA A 33 8.10 32.47 -0.13
C ALA A 33 6.96 31.86 -0.95
N LYS A 34 5.71 31.91 -0.48
CA LYS A 34 4.52 31.40 -1.19
C LYS A 34 4.68 29.93 -1.67
N PRO A 35 4.92 28.97 -0.77
CA PRO A 35 5.14 27.57 -1.15
C PRO A 35 3.90 26.95 -1.80
N LEU A 36 2.70 27.25 -1.28
CA LEU A 36 1.45 26.71 -1.81
C LEU A 36 1.15 27.17 -3.24
N ALA A 37 1.56 28.39 -3.63
CA ALA A 37 1.38 28.86 -5.01
C ALA A 37 2.14 27.98 -6.02
N ARG A 38 3.38 27.58 -5.67
CA ARG A 38 4.18 26.65 -6.49
C ARG A 38 3.56 25.26 -6.55
N LEU A 39 3.07 24.77 -5.41
CA LEU A 39 2.48 23.44 -5.34
C LEU A 39 1.12 23.37 -6.06
N ARG A 40 0.27 24.42 -5.99
CA ARG A 40 -0.99 24.50 -6.76
C ARG A 40 -0.74 24.41 -8.27
N GLN A 41 0.33 25.03 -8.76
CA GLN A 41 0.71 24.92 -10.17
C GLN A 41 1.03 23.46 -10.58
N ARG A 42 1.69 22.71 -9.70
CA ARG A 42 2.08 21.31 -9.95
C ARG A 42 0.96 20.31 -9.65
N ALA A 43 0.00 20.67 -8.80
CA ALA A 43 -1.20 19.87 -8.56
C ALA A 43 -2.09 19.75 -9.81
N GLY A 44 -2.00 20.70 -10.74
CA GLY A 44 -2.68 20.65 -12.05
C GLY A 44 -1.81 20.18 -13.21
N ASP A 45 -0.67 19.53 -12.96
CA ASP A 45 0.22 19.04 -14.02
C ASP A 45 -0.43 17.89 -14.83
N GLU A 46 -0.11 17.80 -16.12
CA GLU A 46 -0.65 16.74 -17.00
C GLU A 46 -0.23 15.35 -16.50
N TYR A 47 0.99 15.21 -15.96
CA TYR A 47 1.53 13.93 -15.53
C TYR A 47 1.15 13.60 -14.08
N GLN A 48 0.54 12.42 -13.88
CA GLN A 48 0.13 11.91 -12.56
C GLN A 48 1.26 11.89 -11.54
N ARG A 49 2.50 11.59 -11.96
CA ARG A 49 3.68 11.59 -11.06
C ARG A 49 3.95 12.97 -10.46
N VAL A 50 3.82 14.04 -11.24
CA VAL A 50 4.06 15.40 -10.75
C VAL A 50 2.94 15.82 -9.78
N ARG A 51 1.69 15.48 -10.11
CA ARG A 51 0.54 15.72 -9.23
C ARG A 51 0.66 14.95 -7.90
N LEU A 52 1.13 13.70 -7.94
CA LEU A 52 1.41 12.89 -6.74
C LEU A 52 2.43 13.59 -5.85
N GLU A 53 3.56 14.04 -6.41
CA GLU A 53 4.57 14.78 -5.65
C GLU A 53 4.00 16.08 -5.08
N ALA A 54 3.08 16.76 -5.78
CA ALA A 54 2.43 17.97 -5.26
C ALA A 54 1.54 17.69 -4.04
N ALA A 55 0.74 16.62 -4.07
CA ALA A 55 -0.07 16.19 -2.93
C ALA A 55 0.81 15.87 -1.71
N VAL A 56 1.87 15.08 -1.89
CA VAL A 56 2.79 14.72 -0.81
C VAL A 56 3.56 15.95 -0.31
N ALA A 57 4.06 16.79 -1.21
CA ALA A 57 4.80 18.00 -0.87
C ALA A 57 3.97 18.99 -0.04
N ALA A 58 2.66 19.09 -0.27
CA ALA A 58 1.77 19.95 0.49
C ALA A 58 1.71 19.57 1.98
N THR A 59 1.94 18.30 2.33
CA THR A 59 1.96 17.84 3.74
C THR A 59 3.11 18.44 4.56
N TYR A 60 4.15 18.95 3.90
CA TYR A 60 5.29 19.62 4.55
C TYR A 60 5.03 21.11 4.81
N VAL A 61 3.86 21.63 4.44
CA VAL A 61 3.44 23.01 4.70
C VAL A 61 2.26 22.96 5.69
N PRO A 62 2.48 23.24 6.98
CA PRO A 62 1.45 23.09 8.02
C PRO A 62 0.45 24.26 8.01
N GLN A 63 -0.40 24.31 6.99
CA GLN A 63 -1.43 25.33 6.77
C GLN A 63 -2.74 24.65 6.36
N ALA A 64 -3.88 25.29 6.65
CA ALA A 64 -5.19 24.74 6.31
C ALA A 64 -5.35 24.58 4.78
N GLU A 65 -4.90 25.60 4.04
CA GLU A 65 -4.96 25.73 2.60
C GLU A 65 -4.10 24.69 1.87
N SER A 66 -3.18 24.01 2.58
CA SER A 66 -2.43 22.89 2.01
C SER A 66 -3.34 21.77 1.52
N VAL A 67 -4.51 21.56 2.15
CA VAL A 67 -5.46 20.55 1.71
C VAL A 67 -6.08 20.89 0.35
N GLU A 68 -6.20 22.18 0.00
CA GLU A 68 -6.74 22.61 -1.29
C GLU A 68 -5.83 22.17 -2.43
N VAL A 69 -4.50 22.24 -2.22
CA VAL A 69 -3.49 21.69 -3.14
C VAL A 69 -3.71 20.19 -3.35
N VAL A 70 -3.92 19.45 -2.26
CA VAL A 70 -4.16 18.00 -2.32
C VAL A 70 -5.46 17.70 -3.07
N MET A 71 -6.53 18.48 -2.85
CA MET A 71 -7.81 18.28 -3.53
C MET A 71 -7.78 18.70 -4.99
N GLN A 72 -6.91 19.64 -5.39
CA GLN A 72 -6.74 20.04 -6.78
C GLN A 72 -6.16 18.92 -7.64
N VAL A 73 -5.31 18.06 -7.06
CA VAL A 73 -4.73 16.87 -7.73
C VAL A 73 -5.80 15.92 -8.29
N TRP A 74 -7.02 15.98 -7.75
CA TRP A 74 -8.17 15.22 -8.24
C TRP A 74 -8.52 15.52 -9.70
N ALA A 75 -8.16 16.70 -10.23
CA ALA A 75 -8.45 17.06 -11.61
C ALA A 75 -7.70 16.15 -12.61
N GLY A 76 -8.42 15.55 -13.56
CA GLY A 76 -7.87 14.70 -14.63
C GLY A 76 -7.89 13.20 -14.34
N GLU A 77 -7.19 12.41 -15.17
CA GLU A 77 -7.09 10.95 -15.01
C GLU A 77 -6.31 10.59 -13.73
N ARG A 78 -6.76 9.57 -13.00
CA ARG A 78 -6.17 9.12 -11.73
C ARG A 78 -5.89 7.63 -11.76
N ASP A 79 -4.75 7.26 -11.19
CA ASP A 79 -4.41 5.89 -10.87
C ASP A 79 -4.58 5.64 -9.36
N ARG A 80 -4.45 4.38 -8.95
CA ARG A 80 -4.54 3.99 -7.54
C ARG A 80 -3.50 4.67 -6.64
N PHE A 81 -2.33 5.03 -7.18
CA PHE A 81 -1.24 5.61 -6.39
C PHE A 81 -1.55 7.07 -6.09
N LEU A 82 -2.13 7.78 -7.05
CA LEU A 82 -2.60 9.14 -6.90
C LEU A 82 -3.78 9.20 -5.93
N ASP A 83 -4.73 8.26 -6.03
CA ASP A 83 -5.85 8.16 -5.08
C ASP A 83 -5.37 7.90 -3.64
N TYR A 84 -4.40 6.98 -3.49
CA TYR A 84 -3.76 6.72 -2.22
C TYR A 84 -3.04 7.96 -1.67
N ALA A 85 -2.32 8.69 -2.51
CA ALA A 85 -1.59 9.90 -2.14
C ALA A 85 -2.55 11.02 -1.72
N ILE A 86 -3.68 11.22 -2.42
CA ILE A 86 -4.72 12.19 -2.06
C ILE A 86 -5.27 11.88 -0.67
N GLY A 87 -5.74 10.64 -0.45
CA GLY A 87 -6.36 10.26 0.81
C GLY A 87 -5.40 10.33 2.00
N THR A 88 -4.16 9.85 1.82
CA THR A 88 -3.14 9.88 2.86
C THR A 88 -2.71 11.31 3.19
N SER A 89 -2.47 12.14 2.17
CA SER A 89 -2.02 13.53 2.36
C SER A 89 -3.11 14.39 2.99
N ALA A 90 -4.36 14.25 2.53
CA ALA A 90 -5.50 14.93 3.14
C ALA A 90 -5.64 14.52 4.61
N ARG A 91 -5.50 13.23 4.93
CA ARG A 91 -5.58 12.76 6.32
C ARG A 91 -4.44 13.30 7.18
N ALA A 92 -3.21 13.32 6.66
CA ALA A 92 -2.06 13.89 7.36
C ALA A 92 -2.25 15.38 7.70
N LEU A 93 -2.94 16.11 6.81
CA LEU A 93 -3.24 17.54 7.01
C LEU A 93 -4.49 17.79 7.86
N GLN A 94 -5.21 16.76 8.31
CA GLN A 94 -6.48 16.91 9.06
C GLN A 94 -6.41 17.86 10.26
N PRO A 95 -5.34 17.86 11.08
CA PRO A 95 -5.20 18.82 12.18
C PRO A 95 -5.24 20.29 11.73
N TYR A 96 -4.87 20.58 10.48
CA TYR A 96 -4.82 21.95 9.95
C TYR A 96 -6.11 22.36 9.24
N TRP A 97 -6.77 21.47 8.50
CA TRP A 97 -7.95 21.85 7.70
C TRP A 97 -9.30 21.60 8.35
N ASP A 98 -9.44 20.76 9.39
CA ASP A 98 -10.76 20.38 9.91
C ASP A 98 -11.59 21.59 10.38
N HIS A 99 -10.98 22.46 11.19
CA HIS A 99 -11.64 23.69 11.64
C HIS A 99 -11.94 24.64 10.46
N ALA A 100 -10.99 24.83 9.54
CA ALA A 100 -11.19 25.69 8.37
C ALA A 100 -12.32 25.18 7.45
N LEU A 101 -12.46 23.85 7.30
CA LEU A 101 -13.55 23.24 6.54
C LEU A 101 -14.91 23.48 7.21
N ARG A 102 -14.99 23.39 8.54
CA ARG A 102 -16.23 23.65 9.30
C ARG A 102 -16.64 25.12 9.23
N ASP A 103 -15.66 26.01 9.27
CA ASP A 103 -15.86 27.46 9.18
C ASP A 103 -16.16 27.96 7.76
N GLY A 104 -16.10 27.08 6.74
CA GLY A 104 -16.29 27.46 5.35
C GLY A 104 -15.17 28.34 4.78
N LYS A 105 -13.96 28.26 5.34
CA LYS A 105 -12.80 29.09 4.97
C LYS A 105 -11.95 28.52 3.83
N LEU A 106 -12.21 27.28 3.42
CA LEU A 106 -11.48 26.62 2.33
C LEU A 106 -12.14 26.91 0.99
N ASP A 107 -11.33 27.14 -0.04
CA ASP A 107 -11.78 27.34 -1.41
C ASP A 107 -11.47 26.11 -2.28
N PHE A 108 -12.51 25.50 -2.83
CA PHE A 108 -12.41 24.37 -3.76
C PHE A 108 -12.77 24.75 -5.19
N ALA A 109 -12.89 26.04 -5.52
CA ALA A 109 -13.26 26.54 -6.84
C ALA A 109 -14.58 25.95 -7.39
N GLY A 110 -15.60 25.83 -6.53
CA GLY A 110 -16.93 25.31 -6.89
C GLY A 110 -17.06 23.78 -6.93
N HIS A 111 -15.98 23.04 -6.71
CA HIS A 111 -15.97 21.57 -6.68
C HIS A 111 -16.46 21.01 -5.34
N THR A 112 -17.78 20.84 -5.20
CA THR A 112 -18.41 20.35 -3.96
C THR A 112 -17.95 18.94 -3.56
N GLU A 113 -17.61 18.10 -4.54
CA GLU A 113 -17.12 16.73 -4.33
C GLU A 113 -15.82 16.68 -3.51
N ARG A 114 -14.97 17.71 -3.61
CA ARG A 114 -13.72 17.82 -2.83
C ARG A 114 -14.02 18.07 -1.36
N ALA A 115 -14.98 18.96 -1.07
CA ALA A 115 -15.43 19.22 0.29
C ALA A 115 -16.12 17.99 0.89
N ASP A 116 -16.95 17.30 0.10
CA ASP A 116 -17.64 16.07 0.53
C ASP A 116 -16.65 14.95 0.84
N PHE A 117 -15.60 14.79 0.05
CA PHE A 117 -14.52 13.86 0.35
C PHE A 117 -13.88 14.14 1.72
N LEU A 118 -13.54 15.39 2.02
CA LEU A 118 -12.94 15.76 3.31
C LEU A 118 -13.92 15.54 4.48
N ARG A 119 -15.22 15.84 4.30
CA ARG A 119 -16.26 15.55 5.29
C ARG A 119 -16.34 14.05 5.59
N LYS A 120 -16.34 13.22 4.55
CA LYS A 120 -16.31 11.75 4.68
C LYS A 120 -15.03 11.28 5.36
N LEU A 121 -13.87 11.83 4.97
CA LEU A 121 -12.57 11.47 5.53
C LEU A 121 -12.51 11.77 7.03
N ARG A 122 -13.00 12.94 7.46
CA ARG A 122 -13.10 13.33 8.87
C ARG A 122 -13.91 12.34 9.70
N GLY A 123 -15.05 11.88 9.17
CA GLY A 123 -15.92 10.90 9.82
C GLY A 123 -15.39 9.47 9.79
N THR A 124 -14.35 9.19 8.99
CA THR A 124 -13.79 7.86 8.81
C THR A 124 -12.48 7.73 9.57
N PRO A 125 -12.40 6.96 10.68
CA PRO A 125 -11.13 6.74 11.36
C PRO A 125 -10.10 6.14 10.40
N PRO A 126 -8.79 6.38 10.60
CA PRO A 126 -7.78 5.77 9.75
C PRO A 126 -7.96 4.25 9.79
N LYS A 127 -8.12 3.63 8.62
CA LYS A 127 -8.05 2.17 8.52
C LYS A 127 -6.64 1.79 8.93
N ARG A 128 -6.46 1.41 10.20
CA ARG A 128 -5.20 0.81 10.64
C ARG A 128 -5.14 -0.54 9.96
N ALA A 129 -4.07 -0.76 9.22
CA ALA A 129 -3.79 -2.07 8.67
C ALA A 129 -3.87 -3.09 9.81
N SER A 130 -4.59 -4.19 9.59
CA SER A 130 -4.61 -5.28 10.57
C SER A 130 -3.18 -5.80 10.79
N GLU A 131 -2.89 -6.45 11.91
CA GLU A 131 -1.57 -7.06 12.10
C GLU A 131 -1.22 -8.01 10.94
N GLY A 132 -2.20 -8.77 10.44
CA GLY A 132 -2.04 -9.63 9.27
C GLY A 132 -1.69 -8.87 8.00
N GLU A 133 -2.33 -7.73 7.74
CA GLU A 133 -2.02 -6.86 6.60
C GLU A 133 -0.60 -6.27 6.72
N GLN A 134 -0.19 -5.84 7.91
CA GLN A 134 1.15 -5.33 8.16
C GLN A 134 2.21 -6.41 7.91
N LEU A 135 1.99 -7.62 8.44
CA LEU A 135 2.88 -8.77 8.22
C LEU A 135 2.96 -9.16 6.74
N TYR A 136 1.83 -9.14 6.03
CA TYR A 136 1.80 -9.38 4.59
C TYR A 136 2.67 -8.36 3.86
N ASN A 137 2.50 -7.08 4.17
CA ASN A 137 3.25 -6.00 3.54
C ASN A 137 4.77 -6.10 3.81
N MET A 138 5.17 -6.58 4.98
CA MET A 138 6.58 -6.70 5.37
C MET A 138 7.25 -7.97 4.86
N ALA A 139 6.56 -9.10 4.85
CA ALA A 139 7.18 -10.42 4.65
C ALA A 139 6.71 -11.14 3.38
N CYS A 140 5.52 -10.84 2.86
CA CYS A 140 4.90 -11.63 1.78
C CYS A 140 4.80 -10.85 0.47
N MET A 141 4.57 -9.53 0.54
CA MET A 141 4.30 -8.66 -0.60
C MET A 141 5.42 -8.66 -1.65
N ALA A 142 6.69 -8.77 -1.21
CA ALA A 142 7.84 -8.72 -2.13
C ALA A 142 7.77 -9.81 -3.22
N CYS A 143 7.24 -10.99 -2.89
CA CYS A 143 7.09 -12.10 -3.83
C CYS A 143 5.64 -12.19 -4.36
N HIS A 144 4.64 -12.11 -3.47
CA HIS A 144 3.25 -12.32 -3.84
C HIS A 144 2.53 -11.08 -4.40
N GLN A 145 3.20 -9.93 -4.41
CA GLN A 145 2.72 -8.63 -4.91
C GLN A 145 1.56 -8.03 -4.10
N PRO A 146 1.28 -6.72 -4.15
CA PRO A 146 0.23 -6.10 -3.33
C PRO A 146 -1.17 -6.68 -3.57
N GLU A 147 -1.48 -7.14 -4.79
CA GLU A 147 -2.78 -7.74 -5.14
C GLU A 147 -2.78 -9.27 -4.98
N GLY A 148 -1.74 -9.87 -4.40
CA GLY A 148 -1.64 -11.31 -4.24
C GLY A 148 -1.53 -12.07 -5.56
N LYS A 149 -1.20 -11.42 -6.69
CA LYS A 149 -1.12 -12.06 -8.02
C LYS A 149 0.20 -12.78 -8.27
N GLY A 150 1.19 -12.57 -7.42
CA GLY A 150 2.54 -13.08 -7.64
C GLY A 150 3.14 -12.59 -8.95
N LEU A 151 4.02 -13.40 -9.52
CA LEU A 151 4.65 -13.17 -10.81
C LEU A 151 4.53 -14.48 -11.62
N PRO A 152 3.77 -14.51 -12.73
CA PRO A 152 3.57 -15.72 -13.52
C PRO A 152 4.89 -16.44 -13.85
N GLY A 153 4.92 -17.75 -13.64
CA GLY A 153 6.11 -18.60 -13.82
C GLY A 153 7.17 -18.53 -12.71
N VAL A 154 7.09 -17.58 -11.78
CA VAL A 154 8.09 -17.40 -10.69
C VAL A 154 7.45 -17.52 -9.31
N TYR A 155 6.50 -16.65 -8.98
CA TYR A 155 5.81 -16.63 -7.69
C TYR A 155 4.32 -16.93 -7.89
N PRO A 156 3.76 -17.95 -7.22
CA PRO A 156 2.37 -18.32 -7.39
C PRO A 156 1.43 -17.23 -6.86
N PRO A 157 0.23 -17.07 -7.47
CA PRO A 157 -0.79 -16.19 -6.95
C PRO A 157 -1.38 -16.74 -5.65
N LEU A 158 -1.67 -15.85 -4.72
CA LEU A 158 -2.55 -16.08 -3.58
C LEU A 158 -4.00 -15.74 -3.95
N ALA A 159 -4.19 -14.70 -4.78
CA ALA A 159 -5.50 -14.25 -5.24
C ALA A 159 -6.19 -15.32 -6.10
N GLY A 160 -7.37 -15.76 -5.64
CA GLY A 160 -8.16 -16.78 -6.32
C GLY A 160 -7.54 -18.19 -6.29
N SER A 161 -6.51 -18.40 -5.47
CA SER A 161 -5.83 -19.69 -5.33
C SER A 161 -6.68 -20.68 -4.54
N GLU A 162 -6.85 -21.88 -5.09
CA GLU A 162 -7.50 -23.01 -4.41
C GLU A 162 -6.71 -23.47 -3.17
N TRP A 163 -5.42 -23.14 -3.07
CA TRP A 163 -4.62 -23.38 -1.88
C TRP A 163 -4.99 -22.42 -0.76
N VAL A 164 -5.33 -21.17 -1.11
CA VAL A 164 -5.69 -20.14 -0.14
C VAL A 164 -7.09 -20.37 0.40
N SER A 165 -8.05 -20.72 -0.45
CA SER A 165 -9.45 -20.95 -0.03
C SER A 165 -9.69 -22.34 0.60
N GLY A 166 -8.84 -23.32 0.31
CA GLY A 166 -8.92 -24.70 0.82
C GLY A 166 -8.58 -24.88 2.31
N ASP A 167 -8.04 -26.03 2.66
CA ASP A 167 -7.66 -26.36 4.04
C ASP A 167 -6.55 -25.42 4.58
N PRO A 168 -6.81 -24.65 5.65
CA PRO A 168 -5.81 -23.75 6.23
C PRO A 168 -4.58 -24.47 6.78
N GLU A 169 -4.67 -25.75 7.15
CA GLU A 169 -3.53 -26.52 7.67
C GLU A 169 -2.36 -26.54 6.67
N ARG A 170 -2.67 -26.63 5.37
CA ARG A 170 -1.67 -26.56 4.30
C ARG A 170 -0.86 -25.26 4.37
N LEU A 171 -1.55 -24.12 4.49
CA LEU A 171 -0.90 -22.82 4.52
C LEU A 171 -0.05 -22.67 5.79
N VAL A 172 -0.56 -23.13 6.93
CA VAL A 172 0.20 -23.11 8.20
C VAL A 172 1.50 -23.90 8.07
N LYS A 173 1.45 -25.12 7.52
CA LYS A 173 2.64 -25.95 7.27
C LYS A 173 3.66 -25.24 6.37
N VAL A 174 3.20 -24.62 5.29
CA VAL A 174 4.03 -23.85 4.36
C VAL A 174 4.68 -22.65 5.04
N ILE A 175 3.96 -21.87 5.85
CA ILE A 175 4.55 -20.73 6.56
C ILE A 175 5.60 -21.19 7.59
N LEU A 176 5.34 -22.28 8.30
CA LEU A 176 6.24 -22.77 9.35
C LEU A 176 7.56 -23.32 8.80
N HIS A 177 7.51 -24.04 7.67
CA HIS A 177 8.66 -24.85 7.19
C HIS A 177 9.09 -24.55 5.76
N GLY A 178 8.35 -23.72 5.02
CA GLY A 178 8.60 -23.41 3.62
C GLY A 178 8.01 -24.43 2.65
N LEU A 179 8.16 -24.14 1.36
CA LEU A 179 7.64 -24.96 0.25
C LEU A 179 8.67 -25.02 -0.88
N THR A 180 8.88 -26.21 -1.43
CA THR A 180 9.78 -26.46 -2.56
C THR A 180 9.19 -27.45 -3.55
N GLY A 181 9.79 -27.52 -4.74
CA GLY A 181 9.38 -28.43 -5.80
C GLY A 181 8.12 -27.96 -6.54
N PRO A 182 7.66 -28.79 -7.49
CA PRO A 182 6.60 -28.41 -8.40
C PRO A 182 5.25 -28.31 -7.70
N ILE A 183 4.53 -27.21 -7.95
CA ILE A 183 3.15 -27.01 -7.52
C ILE A 183 2.28 -26.58 -8.70
N THR A 184 0.98 -26.82 -8.62
CA THR A 184 0.00 -26.23 -9.54
C THR A 184 -0.94 -25.35 -8.73
N VAL A 185 -1.08 -24.10 -9.16
CA VAL A 185 -1.97 -23.10 -8.55
C VAL A 185 -2.70 -22.37 -9.68
N ALA A 186 -4.02 -22.27 -9.60
CA ALA A 186 -4.85 -21.65 -10.64
C ALA A 186 -4.55 -22.18 -12.06
N GLY A 187 -4.26 -23.49 -12.17
CA GLY A 187 -3.95 -24.16 -13.44
C GLY A 187 -2.54 -23.90 -14.00
N GLN A 188 -1.72 -23.10 -13.33
CA GLN A 188 -0.33 -22.83 -13.74
C GLN A 188 0.67 -23.62 -12.87
N LYS A 189 1.73 -24.13 -13.51
CA LYS A 189 2.82 -24.82 -12.83
C LYS A 189 3.87 -23.83 -12.33
N TYR A 190 4.30 -24.01 -11.09
CA TYR A 190 5.40 -23.28 -10.45
C TYR A 190 6.38 -24.28 -9.85
N GLY A 191 7.56 -23.82 -9.44
CA GLY A 191 8.52 -24.69 -8.77
C GLY A 191 9.27 -25.66 -9.70
N THR A 192 9.30 -25.37 -11.01
CA THR A 192 10.06 -26.11 -12.03
C THR A 192 11.18 -25.25 -12.63
N GLY A 193 12.36 -25.82 -12.88
CA GLY A 193 13.51 -25.08 -13.45
C GLY A 193 14.24 -24.24 -12.41
N ASN A 194 14.43 -22.94 -12.66
CA ASN A 194 15.03 -21.97 -11.72
C ASN A 194 14.03 -21.57 -10.61
N ALA A 195 13.46 -22.57 -9.94
CA ALA A 195 12.46 -22.40 -8.91
C ALA A 195 13.06 -21.70 -7.68
N VAL A 196 12.40 -20.63 -7.23
CA VAL A 196 12.68 -20.00 -5.94
C VAL A 196 11.82 -20.72 -4.89
N PRO A 197 12.42 -21.48 -3.94
CA PRO A 197 11.64 -22.09 -2.87
C PRO A 197 11.05 -20.99 -1.98
N MET A 198 9.87 -21.24 -1.42
CA MET A 198 9.32 -20.37 -0.40
C MET A 198 10.04 -20.67 0.92
N PRO A 199 10.76 -19.70 1.51
CA PRO A 199 11.48 -19.92 2.75
C PRO A 199 10.50 -20.11 3.93
N ALA A 200 10.97 -20.83 4.95
CA ALA A 200 10.28 -20.91 6.23
C ALA A 200 10.23 -19.54 6.92
N MET A 201 9.08 -19.20 7.52
CA MET A 201 8.88 -18.03 8.37
C MET A 201 8.63 -18.44 9.82
N GLY A 202 9.27 -19.52 10.27
CA GLY A 202 9.09 -20.11 11.60
C GLY A 202 9.40 -19.18 12.78
N GLY A 203 10.13 -18.08 12.55
CA GLY A 203 10.41 -17.04 13.56
C GLY A 203 9.18 -16.19 13.94
N LEU A 204 8.09 -16.24 13.18
CA LEU A 204 6.82 -15.61 13.55
C LEU A 204 6.12 -16.41 14.66
N SER A 205 5.46 -15.71 15.58
CA SER A 205 4.64 -16.33 16.63
C SER A 205 3.37 -16.97 16.05
N ASP A 206 2.73 -17.85 16.83
CA ASP A 206 1.47 -18.49 16.42
C ASP A 206 0.38 -17.46 16.10
N HIS A 207 0.32 -16.38 16.89
CA HIS A 207 -0.59 -15.26 16.67
C HIS A 207 -0.30 -14.54 15.35
N GLN A 208 0.96 -14.27 15.06
CA GLN A 208 1.37 -13.57 13.83
C GLN A 208 1.07 -14.40 12.58
N ILE A 209 1.35 -15.70 12.62
CA ILE A 209 1.01 -16.62 11.52
C ILE A 209 -0.51 -16.69 11.33
N ALA A 210 -1.27 -16.83 12.42
CA ALA A 210 -2.74 -16.81 12.35
C ALA A 210 -3.27 -15.50 11.77
N ALA A 211 -2.71 -14.36 12.17
CA ALA A 211 -3.11 -13.04 11.70
C ALA A 211 -2.85 -12.87 10.18
N VAL A 212 -1.64 -13.18 9.71
CA VAL A 212 -1.28 -13.04 8.28
C VAL A 212 -2.06 -14.01 7.40
N LEU A 213 -2.26 -15.26 7.85
CA LEU A 213 -3.04 -16.23 7.09
C LEU A 213 -4.52 -15.86 7.05
N SER A 214 -5.09 -15.34 8.15
CA SER A 214 -6.46 -14.84 8.16
C SER A 214 -6.64 -13.66 7.20
N TYR A 215 -5.68 -12.74 7.15
CA TYR A 215 -5.67 -11.66 6.17
C TYR A 215 -5.60 -12.18 4.73
N ILE A 216 -4.67 -13.08 4.42
CA ILE A 216 -4.53 -13.68 3.09
C ILE A 216 -5.81 -14.41 2.66
N ARG A 217 -6.41 -15.22 3.55
CA ARG A 217 -7.64 -15.95 3.26
C ARG A 217 -8.84 -15.03 3.04
N LYS A 218 -8.90 -13.94 3.80
CA LYS A 218 -9.94 -12.93 3.62
C LYS A 218 -9.80 -12.20 2.29
N GLU A 219 -8.68 -11.54 2.08
CA GLU A 219 -8.50 -10.61 0.94
C GLU A 219 -8.30 -11.34 -0.39
N PHE A 220 -7.66 -12.51 -0.38
CA PHE A 220 -7.27 -13.24 -1.60
C PHE A 220 -8.00 -14.57 -1.79
N GLY A 221 -8.59 -15.11 -0.72
CA GLY A 221 -9.26 -16.41 -0.69
C GLY A 221 -10.78 -16.37 -0.79
N GLN A 222 -11.38 -15.29 -1.33
CA GLN A 222 -12.84 -15.12 -1.41
C GLN A 222 -13.51 -15.11 -0.03
N GLU A 223 -12.97 -14.33 0.92
CA GLU A 223 -13.51 -14.26 2.29
C GLU A 223 -13.49 -15.63 3.03
N ALA A 224 -12.51 -16.48 2.72
CA ALA A 224 -12.36 -17.78 3.37
C ALA A 224 -12.13 -17.63 4.89
N ALA A 225 -12.57 -18.64 5.65
CA ALA A 225 -12.56 -18.62 7.12
C ALA A 225 -11.17 -18.31 7.70
N ALA A 226 -11.14 -17.55 8.80
CA ALA A 226 -9.91 -17.19 9.49
C ALA A 226 -9.17 -18.40 10.09
N VAL A 227 -7.87 -18.24 10.31
CA VAL A 227 -7.01 -19.24 10.99
C VAL A 227 -6.82 -18.82 12.44
N SER A 228 -7.02 -19.73 13.39
CA SER A 228 -6.82 -19.44 14.81
C SER A 228 -5.38 -19.71 15.27
N ALA A 229 -4.92 -19.00 16.30
CA ALA A 229 -3.59 -19.20 16.87
C ALA A 229 -3.42 -20.61 17.47
N GLU A 230 -4.49 -21.20 17.99
CA GLU A 230 -4.52 -22.56 18.54
C GLU A 230 -4.28 -23.60 17.44
N ALA A 231 -4.89 -23.41 16.26
CA ALA A 231 -4.65 -24.27 15.12
C ALA A 231 -3.18 -24.21 14.67
N VAL A 232 -2.61 -23.00 14.60
CA VAL A 232 -1.18 -22.81 14.29
C VAL A 232 -0.30 -23.51 15.31
N LYS A 233 -0.57 -23.30 16.61
CA LYS A 233 0.19 -23.93 17.69
C LYS A 233 0.16 -25.44 17.59
N LYS A 234 -1.01 -26.05 17.37
CA LYS A 234 -1.17 -27.50 17.22
C LYS A 234 -0.30 -28.03 16.07
N ILE A 235 -0.34 -27.36 14.92
CA ILE A 235 0.44 -27.77 13.73
C ILE A 235 1.94 -27.57 13.97
N ARG A 236 2.34 -26.47 14.60
CA ARG A 236 3.75 -26.22 14.96
C ARG A 236 4.29 -27.32 15.86
N THR A 237 3.56 -27.69 16.91
CA THR A 237 3.98 -28.79 17.79
C THR A 237 4.05 -30.12 17.03
N GLY A 238 3.05 -30.41 16.19
CA GLY A 238 3.02 -31.64 15.38
C GLY A 238 4.11 -31.73 14.31
N THR A 239 4.77 -30.62 13.98
CA THR A 239 5.79 -30.54 12.93
C THR A 239 7.14 -30.04 13.45
N ALA A 240 7.33 -29.97 14.78
CA ALA A 240 8.50 -29.36 15.40
C ALA A 240 9.84 -30.01 15.02
N GLY A 241 9.84 -31.30 14.66
CA GLY A 241 11.03 -32.03 14.23
C GLY A 241 11.38 -31.90 12.75
N ARG A 242 10.60 -31.13 11.97
CA ARG A 242 10.85 -30.95 10.54
C ARG A 242 11.83 -29.80 10.30
N ASP A 243 12.85 -30.06 9.49
CA ASP A 243 13.89 -29.11 9.10
C ASP A 243 13.93 -28.84 7.57
N LYS A 244 13.12 -29.57 6.81
CA LYS A 244 13.04 -29.47 5.34
C LYS A 244 11.75 -28.78 4.90
N PRO A 245 11.78 -27.98 3.81
CA PRO A 245 10.57 -27.47 3.18
C PRO A 245 9.62 -28.58 2.77
N TRP A 246 8.33 -28.28 2.74
CA TRP A 246 7.31 -29.20 2.22
C TRP A 246 7.38 -29.31 0.70
N THR A 247 6.95 -30.45 0.18
CA THR A 247 6.59 -30.62 -1.23
C THR A 247 5.07 -30.68 -1.37
N ALA A 248 4.55 -30.46 -2.59
CA ALA A 248 3.12 -30.54 -2.86
C ALA A 248 2.50 -31.90 -2.47
N ASP A 249 3.26 -32.99 -2.69
CA ASP A 249 2.80 -34.35 -2.44
C ASP A 249 2.63 -34.65 -0.93
N GLU A 250 3.47 -34.05 -0.09
CA GLU A 250 3.39 -34.18 1.37
C GLU A 250 2.28 -33.33 2.02
N LEU A 251 1.70 -32.39 1.26
CA LEU A 251 0.67 -31.43 1.72
C LEU A 251 -0.74 -31.77 1.24
N ARG A 252 -0.93 -32.98 0.72
CA ARG A 252 -2.23 -33.49 0.25
C ARG A 252 -3.15 -33.85 1.40
#